data_AF-A0A183KQS4-F1
#
_entry.id   AF-A0A183KQS4-F1
#
_cell.length_a   1.000
_cell.length_b   1.000
_cell.length_c   1.000
_cell.angle_alpha   90.00
_cell.angle_beta   90.00
_cell.angle_gamma   90.00
#
_symmetry.space_group_name_H-M   'P 1'
#
loop_
_entity.id
_entity.type
_entity.pdbx_description
1 polymer ?
#
loop_
_entity_poly.entity_id
_entity_poly.type
_entity_poly.pdbx_seq_one_letter_code
_entity_poly.pdbx_strand_id
1 'polypeptide(L)' 'MANPTAILLASSNLLRHINLESYANKIETALLKIIKSKKALTSDIGGCSSTTQFTEAMIEQAHIS' A
#
# COMPACT_ATOMS: atom_id res chain seq x y z
N MET A 1 0.38 -12.60 -10.84
CA MET A 1 -0.33 -11.34 -10.47
C MET A 1 0.74 -10.32 -10.16
N ALA A 2 0.55 -9.03 -10.46
CA ALA A 2 1.54 -8.02 -10.12
C ALA A 2 1.38 -7.62 -8.64
N ASN A 3 2.45 -7.66 -7.86
CA ASN A 3 2.50 -7.12 -6.51
C ASN A 3 2.55 -5.58 -6.58
N PRO A 4 1.48 -4.85 -6.20
CA PRO A 4 1.44 -3.39 -6.28
C PRO A 4 2.31 -2.68 -5.21
N THR A 5 2.87 -3.42 -4.24
CA THR A 5 3.70 -2.88 -3.15
C THR A 5 4.86 -2.04 -3.66
N ALA A 6 5.56 -2.50 -4.70
CA ALA A 6 6.73 -1.80 -5.23
C ALA A 6 6.38 -0.43 -5.80
N ILE A 7 5.27 -0.34 -6.55
CA ILE A 7 4.80 0.93 -7.12
C ILE A 7 4.29 1.86 -6.02
N LEU A 8 3.62 1.35 -4.98
CA LEU A 8 3.15 2.17 -3.86
C LEU A 8 4.30 2.78 -3.05
N LEU A 9 5.38 2.02 -2.83
CA LEU A 9 6.60 2.53 -2.21
C LEU A 9 7.28 3.58 -3.09
N ALA A 10 7.36 3.35 -4.41
CA ALA A 10 7.89 4.33 -5.35
C ALA A 10 7.06 5.63 -5.33
N SER A 11 5.73 5.54 -5.27
CA SER A 11 4.85 6.69 -5.13
C SER A 11 5.02 7.42 -3.79
N SER A 12 5.19 6.70 -2.68
CA SER A 12 5.49 7.30 -1.37
C SER A 12 6.82 8.08 -1.40
N ASN A 13 7.86 7.49 -2.00
CA ASN A 13 9.16 8.13 -2.17
C ASN A 13 9.07 9.37 -3.07
N LEU A 14 8.27 9.32 -4.14
CA LEU A 14 8.02 10.48 -4.99
C LEU A 14 7.35 11.62 -4.21
N LEU A 15 6.30 11.31 -3.43
CA LEU A 15 5.60 12.29 -2.59
C LEU A 15 6.56 12.93 -1.58
N ARG A 16 7.46 12.14 -0.97
CA ARG A 16 8.51 12.64 -0.08
C ARG A 16 9.48 13.56 -0.82
N HIS A 17 9.85 13.23 -2.05
CA HIS A 17 10.74 14.05 -2.88
C HIS A 17 10.14 15.41 -3.26
N ILE A 18 8.81 15.51 -3.39
CA ILE A 18 8.11 16.77 -3.69
C ILE A 18 7.56 17.49 -2.45
N ASN A 19 8.10 17.20 -1.26
CA ASN A 19 7.71 17.80 0.04
C ASN A 19 6.26 17.52 0.48
N LEU A 20 5.64 16.44 0.00
CA LEU A 20 4.32 15.97 0.42
C LEU A 20 4.42 14.83 1.44
N GLU A 21 5.22 15.03 2.50
CA GLU A 21 5.51 14.00 3.49
C GLU A 21 4.29 13.44 4.21
N SER A 22 3.28 14.28 4.50
CA SER A 22 2.05 13.82 5.16
C SER A 22 1.33 12.75 4.34
N TYR A 23 1.28 12.93 3.01
CA TYR A 23 0.67 11.95 2.11
C TYR A 23 1.54 10.70 1.96
N ALA A 24 2.86 10.86 1.86
CA ALA A 24 3.81 9.74 1.83
C ALA A 24 3.65 8.85 3.08
N ASN A 25 3.64 9.46 4.26
CA ASN A 25 3.51 8.76 5.54
C ASN A 25 2.16 8.03 5.66
N LYS A 26 1.06 8.59 5.14
CA LYS A 26 -0.25 7.91 5.10
C LYS A 26 -0.20 6.63 4.26
N ILE A 27 0.38 6.69 3.06
CA ILE A 27 0.51 5.53 2.16
C ILE A 27 1.38 4.46 2.81
N GLU A 28 2.54 4.86 3.33
CA GLU A 28 3.51 3.94 3.94
C GLU A 28 2.94 3.27 5.20
N THR A 29 2.23 4.02 6.04
CA THR A 29 1.56 3.49 7.24
C THR A 29 0.44 2.52 6.87
N ALA A 30 -0.40 2.84 5.88
CA ALA A 30 -1.47 1.97 5.41
C ALA A 30 -0.91 0.65 4.85
N LEU A 31 0.15 0.75 4.03
CA LEU A 31 0.84 -0.40 3.46
C LEU A 31 1.41 -1.31 4.55
N LEU A 32 2.07 -0.74 5.57
CA LEU A 32 2.59 -1.49 6.71
C LEU A 32 1.48 -2.18 7.51
N LYS A 33 0.32 -1.54 7.71
CA LYS A 33 -0.84 -2.16 8.37
C LYS A 33 -1.36 -3.36 7.58
N ILE A 34 -1.46 -3.26 6.25
CA ILE A 34 -1.91 -4.36 5.39
C ILE A 34 -0.95 -5.54 5.47
N ILE A 35 0.35 -5.28 5.34
CA ILE A 35 1.39 -6.31 5.43
C ILE A 35 1.35 -6.99 6.81
N LYS A 36 1.25 -6.21 7.91
CA LYS A 36 1.12 -6.74 9.27
C LYS A 36 -0.15 -7.55 9.48
N SER A 37 -1.27 -7.13 8.90
CA SER A 37 -2.56 -7.82 9.03
C SER A 37 -2.63 -9.14 8.27
N LYS A 38 -1.71 -9.38 7.32
CA LYS A 38 -1.72 -10.49 6.35
C LYS A 38 -3.03 -10.67 5.57
N LYS A 39 -3.97 -9.71 5.64
CA LYS A 39 -5.32 -9.83 5.05
C LYS A 39 -5.35 -9.67 3.54
N ALA A 40 -4.37 -8.98 2.95
CA ALA A 40 -4.31 -8.73 1.52
C ALA A 40 -2.89 -8.90 0.98
N LEU A 41 -2.29 -10.07 1.17
CA LEU A 41 -0.99 -10.39 0.59
C LEU A 41 -1.21 -10.97 -0.82
N THR A 42 -0.46 -10.49 -1.80
CA THR A 42 -0.47 -11.09 -3.14
C THR A 42 0.29 -12.42 -3.15
N SER A 43 0.07 -13.23 -4.18
CA SER A 43 0.68 -14.54 -4.39
C SER A 43 2.19 -14.57 -4.18
N ASP A 44 2.87 -13.49 -4.58
CA ASP A 44 4.34 -13.37 -4.54
C ASP A 44 4.90 -13.19 -3.12
N ILE A 45 4.06 -12.82 -2.15
CA ILE A 45 4.42 -12.63 -0.73
C ILE A 45 3.59 -13.52 0.20
N GLY A 46 3.03 -14.61 -0.34
CA GLY A 46 2.42 -15.69 0.44
C GLY A 46 0.93 -15.52 0.75
N GLY A 47 0.17 -14.75 -0.04
CA GLY A 47 -1.29 -14.67 0.07
C GLY A 47 -2.03 -15.00 -1.22
N CYS A 48 -3.37 -14.98 -1.19
CA CYS A 48 -4.23 -15.31 -2.34
C CYS A 48 -5.02 -14.10 -2.87
N SER A 49 -4.67 -12.88 -2.45
CA SER A 49 -5.49 -11.70 -2.74
C SER A 49 -5.26 -11.14 -4.13
N SER A 50 -6.33 -10.71 -4.77
CA SER A 50 -6.25 -10.03 -6.07
C SER A 50 -5.73 -8.60 -5.93
N THR A 51 -5.23 -8.04 -7.03
CA THR A 51 -4.81 -6.62 -7.09
C THR A 51 -5.93 -5.67 -6.67
N THR A 52 -7.19 -6.01 -6.97
CA THR A 52 -8.37 -5.23 -6.53
C THR A 52 -8.54 -5.26 -5.02
N GLN A 53 -8.50 -6.44 -4.40
CA GLN A 53 -8.63 -6.58 -2.94
C GLN A 53 -7.50 -5.87 -2.19
N PHE A 54 -6.28 -5.90 -2.74
CA PHE A 54 -5.16 -5.12 -2.20
C PHE A 54 -5.44 -3.62 -2.24
N THR A 55 -5.97 -3.13 -3.37
CA THR A 55 -6.25 -1.71 -3.57
C THR A 55 -7.37 -1.21 -2.67
N GLU A 56 -8.44 -2.00 -2.51
CA GLU A 56 -9.53 -1.70 -1.57
C GLU A 56 -9.03 -1.62 -0.13
N ALA A 57 -8.22 -2.58 0.31
CA ALA A 57 -7.61 -2.56 1.64
C ALA A 57 -6.70 -1.33 1.83
N MET A 58 -5.99 -0.90 0.78
CA MET A 58 -5.19 0.34 0.80
C MET A 58 -6.04 1.58 1.02
N ILE A 59 -7.17 1.71 0.31
CA ILE A 59 -8.08 2.85 0.45
C ILE A 59 -8.68 2.88 1.86
N GLU A 60 -9.13 1.73 2.36
CA GLU A 60 -9.68 1.60 3.72
C GLU A 60 -8.66 2.00 4.80
N GLN A 61 -7.41 1.51 4.68
CA GLN A 61 -6.37 1.75 5.70
C GLN A 61 -5.73 3.14 5.62
N ALA A 62 -5.72 3.76 4.44
CA ALA A 62 -5.11 5.07 4.24
C ALA A 62 -5.99 6.23 4.70
N HIS A 63 -7.28 5.99 5.00
CA HIS A 63 -8.26 7.03 5.39
C HIS A 63 -8.10 8.30 4.53
N ILE A 64 -7.96 8.11 3.22
CA ILE A 64 -7.94 9.20 2.25
C ILE A 64 -9.41 9.51 1.99
N SER A 65 -10.03 10.26 2.90
CA SER A 65 -11.38 10.81 2.78
C SER A 65 -11.33 12.20 2.18
#